data_AF-A0AAN0MRB4-F1
#
_entry.id   AF-A0AAN0MRB4-F1
#
_cell.length_a   1.000
_cell.length_b   1.000
_cell.length_c   1.000
_cell.angle_alpha   90.00
_cell.angle_beta   90.00
_cell.angle_gamma   90.00
#
_symmetry.space_group_name_H-M   'P 1'
#
loop_
_entity.id
_entity.type
_entity.pdbx_description
1 polymer ?
#
loop_
_entity_poly.entity_id
_entity_poly.type
_entity_poly.pdbx_seq_one_letter_code
_entity_poly.pdbx_strand_id
1 'polypeptide(L)'
;MQLTIRAFGNSKGVVLPKALLAQAGLDTAQVADVEVIDGSIVIKAQPALRSGWAEAAAAIAQSNDDRLVMGEFGNAADADLVWGEETSSPQLTGGPVEW
;
A
#
# COMPACT_ATOMS: atom_id res chain seq x y z
N MET A 1 32.79 7.86 5.32
CA MET A 1 32.81 6.48 5.86
C MET A 1 33.14 5.53 4.72
N GLN A 2 33.92 4.48 4.94
CA GLN A 2 34.20 3.46 3.93
C GLN A 2 33.53 2.14 4.35
N LEU A 3 32.87 1.48 3.40
CA LEU A 3 32.26 0.17 3.59
C LEU A 3 32.83 -0.80 2.56
N THR A 4 33.12 -2.01 3.00
CA THR A 4 33.55 -3.08 2.10
C THR A 4 32.36 -3.63 1.32
N ILE A 5 32.51 -3.72 0.00
CA ILE A 5 31.55 -4.40 -0.88
C ILE A 5 31.89 -5.89 -0.86
N ARG A 6 30.93 -6.72 -0.42
CA ARG A 6 31.07 -8.17 -0.34
C ARG A 6 30.29 -8.85 -1.45
N ALA A 7 30.79 -9.99 -1.93
CA ALA A 7 30.09 -10.82 -2.90
C ALA A 7 29.07 -11.72 -2.20
N PHE A 8 27.90 -11.87 -2.83
CA PHE A 8 26.81 -12.73 -2.43
C PHE A 8 26.34 -13.50 -3.68
N GLY A 9 27.02 -14.59 -4.02
CA GLY A 9 26.81 -15.29 -5.29
C GLY A 9 27.10 -14.40 -6.50
N ASN A 10 26.12 -14.22 -7.38
CA ASN A 10 26.22 -13.31 -8.53
C ASN A 10 26.01 -11.82 -8.16
N SER A 11 25.66 -11.53 -6.91
CA SER A 11 25.37 -10.18 -6.45
C SER A 11 26.52 -9.63 -5.59
N LYS A 12 26.50 -8.32 -5.36
CA LYS A 12 27.37 -7.65 -4.39
C LYS A 12 26.50 -6.84 -3.43
N GLY A 13 26.96 -6.69 -2.20
CA GLY A 13 26.24 -5.93 -1.17
C GLY A 13 27.18 -5.28 -0.17
N VAL A 14 26.66 -4.30 0.54
CA VAL A 14 27.32 -3.60 1.65
C VAL A 14 26.53 -3.83 2.92
N VAL A 15 27.22 -3.88 4.07
CA VAL A 15 26.52 -3.91 5.37
C VAL A 15 26.49 -2.50 5.94
N LEU A 16 25.27 -1.95 6.01
CA LEU A 16 25.02 -0.62 6.53
C LEU A 16 24.87 -0.66 8.06
N PRO A 17 25.54 0.23 8.81
CA PRO A 17 25.30 0.39 10.23
C PRO A 17 23.85 0.78 10.51
N LYS A 18 23.26 0.23 11.60
CA LYS A 18 21.89 0.58 12.04
C LYS A 18 21.67 2.09 12.22
N ALA A 19 22.69 2.80 12.69
CA ALA A 19 22.63 4.24 12.86
C ALA A 19 22.41 5.01 11.55
N LEU A 20 22.89 4.51 10.40
CA LEU A 20 22.62 5.12 9.10
C LEU A 20 21.23 4.79 8.60
N LEU A 21 20.75 3.56 8.83
CA LEU A 21 19.37 3.19 8.50
C LEU A 21 18.38 4.07 9.26
N ALA A 22 18.60 4.32 10.55
CA ALA A 22 17.75 5.20 11.36
C ALA A 22 17.76 6.65 10.85
N GLN A 23 18.94 7.19 10.50
CA GLN A 23 19.04 8.54 9.92
C GLN A 23 18.33 8.67 8.57
N ALA A 24 18.25 7.58 7.80
CA ALA A 24 17.56 7.52 6.52
C ALA A 24 16.08 7.10 6.64
N GLY A 25 15.55 6.87 7.85
CA GLY A 25 14.18 6.40 8.06
C GLY A 25 13.90 4.98 7.56
N LEU A 26 14.94 4.14 7.47
CA LEU A 26 14.93 2.78 6.94
C LEU A 26 15.07 1.70 8.02
N ASP A 27 15.16 2.07 9.30
CA ASP A 27 15.42 1.15 10.40
C ASP A 27 14.30 0.14 10.65
N THR A 28 13.08 0.46 10.24
CA THR A 28 11.90 -0.41 10.32
C THR A 28 11.44 -0.95 8.95
N ALA A 29 12.07 -0.50 7.86
CA ALA A 29 11.66 -0.84 6.50
C ALA A 29 12.13 -2.25 6.11
N GLN A 30 11.21 -3.05 5.55
CA GLN A 30 11.52 -4.38 4.98
C GLN A 30 11.89 -4.31 3.50
N VAL A 31 11.47 -3.26 2.80
CA VAL A 31 11.72 -3.01 1.38
C VAL A 31 12.12 -1.55 1.21
N ALA A 32 13.11 -1.29 0.35
CA ALA A 32 13.59 0.04 0.02
C ALA A 32 13.71 0.18 -1.50
N ASP A 33 13.45 1.37 -2.00
CA ASP A 33 13.69 1.69 -3.40
C ASP A 33 15.16 2.00 -3.62
N VAL A 34 15.71 1.47 -4.73
CA VAL A 34 17.11 1.64 -5.09
C VAL A 34 17.19 2.18 -6.50
N GLU A 35 17.88 3.30 -6.67
CA GLU A 35 18.09 3.95 -7.96
C GLU A 35 19.54 4.39 -8.14
N VAL A 36 19.97 4.59 -9.40
CA VAL A 36 21.28 5.12 -9.72
C VAL A 36 21.13 6.55 -10.22
N ILE A 37 21.67 7.51 -9.46
CA ILE A 37 21.68 8.93 -9.80
C ILE A 37 23.13 9.40 -9.78
N ASP A 38 23.59 10.00 -10.89
CA ASP A 38 24.94 10.57 -11.01
C ASP A 38 26.07 9.59 -10.62
N GLY A 39 25.92 8.32 -11.02
CA GLY A 39 26.88 7.26 -10.69
C GLY A 39 26.84 6.81 -9.22
N SER A 40 25.87 7.29 -8.45
CA SER A 40 25.67 6.94 -7.03
C SER A 40 24.43 6.06 -6.86
N ILE A 41 24.52 5.06 -5.98
CA ILE A 41 23.35 4.25 -5.60
C ILE A 41 22.64 4.97 -4.46
N VAL A 42 21.39 5.40 -4.71
CA VAL A 42 20.53 6.05 -3.72
C VAL A 42 19.50 5.04 -3.24
N ILE A 43 19.40 4.88 -1.92
CA ILE A 43 18.46 3.97 -1.26
C ILE A 43 17.45 4.83 -0.50
N LYS A 44 16.15 4.66 -0.78
CA LYS A 44 15.06 5.44 -0.19
C LYS A 44 14.05 4.52 0.48
N ALA A 45 13.45 5.00 1.56
CA ALA A 45 12.30 4.32 2.16
C ALA A 45 11.13 4.36 1.18
N GLN A 46 10.48 3.22 0.96
CA GLN A 46 9.22 3.20 0.23
C GLN A 46 8.13 3.86 1.10
N PRO A 47 7.37 4.82 0.56
CA PRO A 47 6.17 5.28 1.25
C PRO A 47 5.19 4.11 1.41
N ALA A 48 4.42 4.11 2.51
CA ALA A 48 3.39 3.11 2.72
C ALA A 48 2.45 3.04 1.50
N LEU A 49 1.97 1.82 1.18
CA LEU A 49 0.98 1.68 0.12
C LEU A 49 -0.22 2.59 0.45
N ARG A 50 -0.61 3.41 -0.53
CA ARG A 50 -1.68 4.42 -0.39
C ARG A 50 -1.38 5.59 0.55
N SER A 51 -0.11 5.81 0.90
CA SER A 51 0.31 7.07 1.51
C SER A 51 -0.12 8.25 0.62
N GLY A 52 -0.77 9.25 1.19
CA GLY A 52 -1.28 10.41 0.46
C GLY A 52 -2.64 10.21 -0.21
N TRP A 53 -3.25 9.03 -0.17
CA TRP A 53 -4.55 8.79 -0.81
C TRP A 53 -5.69 9.54 -0.12
N ALA A 54 -5.68 9.63 1.21
CA ALA A 54 -6.71 10.36 1.94
C ALA A 54 -6.68 11.86 1.60
N GLU A 55 -5.48 12.44 1.55
CA GLU A 55 -5.24 13.82 1.18
C GLU A 55 -5.59 14.09 -0.29
N ALA A 56 -5.21 13.19 -1.19
CA ALA A 56 -5.56 13.27 -2.59
C ALA A 56 -7.08 13.17 -2.81
N ALA A 57 -7.76 12.24 -2.14
CA ALA A 57 -9.21 12.11 -2.19
C ALA A 57 -9.91 13.36 -1.65
N ALA A 58 -9.41 13.91 -0.53
CA ALA A 58 -9.92 15.16 0.03
C ALA A 58 -9.71 16.34 -0.93
N ALA A 59 -8.58 16.41 -1.64
CA ALA A 59 -8.32 17.45 -2.64
C ALA A 59 -9.29 17.36 -3.81
N ILE A 60 -9.57 16.14 -4.32
CA ILE A 60 -10.54 15.90 -5.40
C ILE A 60 -11.95 16.33 -4.98
N ALA A 61 -12.37 15.97 -3.76
CA ALA A 61 -13.67 16.39 -3.22
C ALA A 61 -13.76 17.91 -3.03
N GLN A 62 -12.69 18.55 -2.55
CA GLN A 62 -12.62 20.02 -2.41
C GLN A 62 -12.73 20.72 -3.77
N SER A 63 -12.12 20.17 -4.82
CA SER A 63 -12.23 20.71 -6.18
C SER A 63 -13.56 20.37 -6.87
N ASN A 64 -14.47 19.62 -6.22
CA ASN A 64 -15.71 19.10 -6.81
C ASN A 64 -15.48 18.29 -8.09
N ASP A 65 -14.30 17.65 -8.20
CA ASP A 65 -13.90 16.82 -9.34
C ASP A 65 -14.25 15.33 -9.12
N ASP A 66 -14.97 15.04 -8.04
CA ASP A 66 -15.57 13.73 -7.71
C ASP A 66 -17.02 13.59 -8.22
N ARG A 67 -17.52 14.56 -8.97
CA ARG A 67 -18.89 14.54 -9.51
C ARG A 67 -19.07 13.45 -10.57
N LEU A 68 -20.19 12.74 -10.49
CA LEU A 68 -20.58 11.73 -11.48
C LEU A 68 -20.82 12.39 -12.86
N VAL A 69 -19.92 12.11 -13.81
CA VAL A 69 -20.01 12.65 -15.19
C VAL A 69 -21.18 12.00 -15.97
N MET A 70 -21.45 10.72 -15.72
CA MET A 70 -22.53 9.98 -16.37
C MET A 70 -23.83 9.93 -15.54
N GLY A 71 -23.86 10.59 -14.38
CA GLY A 71 -24.95 10.48 -13.41
C GLY A 71 -24.90 9.17 -12.61
N GLU A 72 -25.97 8.89 -11.86
CA GLU A 72 -26.08 7.66 -11.07
C GLU A 72 -26.34 6.45 -11.99
N PHE A 73 -25.73 5.32 -11.63
CA PHE A 73 -25.91 4.05 -12.33
C PHE A 73 -26.35 2.95 -11.36
N GLY A 74 -27.48 3.19 -10.68
CA GLY A 74 -28.13 2.20 -9.83
C GLY A 74 -28.90 1.17 -10.65
N ASN A 75 -28.84 -0.09 -10.24
CA ASN A 75 -29.70 -1.17 -10.73
C ASN A 75 -30.76 -1.56 -9.68
N ALA A 76 -31.78 -2.34 -10.07
CA ALA A 76 -32.90 -2.68 -9.20
C ALA A 76 -32.50 -3.46 -7.92
N ALA A 77 -31.36 -4.16 -7.93
CA ALA A 77 -30.83 -4.87 -6.78
C ALA A 77 -30.07 -3.96 -5.80
N ASP A 78 -29.80 -2.71 -6.17
CA ASP A 78 -29.08 -1.76 -5.31
C ASP A 78 -30.01 -1.15 -4.23
N ALA A 79 -31.33 -1.34 -4.33
CA ALA A 79 -32.32 -0.79 -3.40
C ALA A 79 -32.16 -1.31 -1.96
N ASP A 80 -31.61 -2.52 -1.80
CA ASP A 80 -31.44 -3.18 -0.51
C ASP A 80 -29.99 -3.07 0.03
N LEU A 81 -29.10 -2.35 -0.67
CA LEU A 81 -27.71 -2.20 -0.26
C LEU A 81 -27.56 -1.09 0.79
N VAL A 82 -27.32 -1.50 2.04
CA VAL A 82 -26.93 -0.58 3.13
C VAL A 82 -25.42 -0.70 3.35
N TRP A 83 -24.68 0.38 3.13
CA TRP A 83 -23.25 0.40 3.37
C TRP A 83 -22.96 0.69 4.84
N GLY A 84 -22.31 -0.24 5.55
CA GLY A 84 -21.80 -0.02 6.91
C GLY A 84 -22.56 -0.72 8.04
N GLU A 85 -23.52 -1.60 7.76
CA GLU A 85 -24.06 -2.51 8.77
C GLU A 85 -23.32 -3.84 8.72
N GLU A 86 -22.78 -4.27 9.88
CA GLU A 86 -22.22 -5.59 10.07
C GLU A 86 -23.33 -6.61 9.86
N THR A 87 -23.47 -7.12 8.64
CA THR A 87 -24.34 -8.25 8.35
C THR A 87 -23.76 -9.44 9.11
N SER A 88 -24.27 -9.68 10.32
CA SER A 88 -24.10 -10.95 11.02
C SER A 88 -24.44 -12.06 10.03
N SER A 89 -23.44 -12.90 9.75
CA SER A 89 -23.56 -14.06 8.87
C SER A 89 -24.84 -14.84 9.19
N PRO A 90 -25.64 -15.26 8.19
CA PRO A 90 -26.70 -16.20 8.47
C PRO A 90 -26.05 -17.53 8.91
N GLN A 91 -26.32 -17.96 10.14
CA GLN A 91 -26.02 -19.31 10.60
C GLN A 91 -26.59 -20.28 9.55
N LEU A 92 -25.71 -20.99 8.83
CA LEU A 92 -26.12 -22.12 8.02
C LEU A 92 -26.63 -23.21 8.98
N THR A 93 -27.93 -23.27 9.20
CA THR A 93 -28.56 -24.41 9.85
C THR A 93 -28.42 -25.59 8.92
N GLY A 94 -27.43 -26.44 9.18
CA GLY A 94 -27.23 -27.69 8.47
C GLY A 94 -28.44 -28.61 8.65
N GLY A 95 -29.32 -28.61 7.64
CA GLY A 95 -30.17 -29.77 7.37
C GLY A 95 -29.34 -30.87 6.69
N PRO A 96 -29.66 -32.15 6.91
CA PRO A 96 -28.85 -33.25 6.39
C PRO A 96 -28.87 -33.21 4.86
N VAL A 97 -27.68 -33.14 4.27
CA VAL A 97 -27.49 -33.32 2.83
C VAL A 97 -27.49 -34.83 2.59
N GLU A 98 -28.54 -35.35 1.95
CA GLU A 98 -28.51 -36.71 1.42
C GLU A 98 -27.57 -36.75 0.20
N TRP A 99 -26.50 -37.53 0.33
CA TRP A 99 -25.75 -38.13 -0.77
C TRP A 99 -25.55 -39.61 -0.47
#